data_AF-A0A7M7MNB7-F1
#
_entry.id   AF-A0A7M7MNB7-F1
#
_cell.length_a   1.000
_cell.length_b   1.000
_cell.length_c   1.000
_cell.angle_alpha   90.00
_cell.angle_beta   90.00
_cell.angle_gamma   90.00
#
_symmetry.space_group_name_H-M   'P 1'
#
loop_
_entity.id
_entity.type
_entity.pdbx_description
1 polymer ?
#
loop_
_entity_poly.entity_id
_entity_poly.type
_entity_poly.pdbx_seq_one_letter_code
_entity_poly.pdbx_strand_id
1 'polypeptide(L)'
;MNIRQILYILELIGTFTCTWPINPNISKRRIIFRNIFWIFSILNVILLMTSLMLAVVYFRNDILMSLKTASEMAALLEVVLDLILCKWNNSEFQVLIEEVKSFVEMANEYEIKILQGYVNRYKKFFSTVSMGYISTAISFSLMPLFSAQKLPADGWLPFSTEPFGIYCIIYFNHVYCILQTAFCIFVDFTIVILFSFPAAKLDVLRSKLRHVNNYDTLVSCIKEHQKIIGI
;
A
#
# COMPACT_ATOMS: atom_id res chain seq x y z
N MET A 1 3.05 -17.21 8.06
CA MET A 1 2.60 -15.88 8.48
C MET A 1 1.10 -15.97 8.72
N ASN A 2 0.70 -15.77 9.98
CA ASN A 2 -0.71 -15.76 10.40
C ASN A 2 -1.35 -14.42 9.97
N ILE A 3 -2.67 -14.37 9.77
CA ILE A 3 -3.42 -13.15 9.41
C ILE A 3 -3.12 -11.99 10.36
N ARG A 4 -2.94 -12.26 11.66
CA ARG A 4 -2.55 -11.24 12.66
C ARG A 4 -1.20 -10.60 12.34
N GLN A 5 -0.20 -11.42 11.96
CA GLN A 5 1.13 -10.92 11.58
C GLN A 5 1.07 -10.13 10.27
N ILE A 6 0.23 -10.57 9.33
CA ILE A 6 0.03 -9.87 8.05
C ILE A 6 -0.56 -8.49 8.30
N LEU A 7 -1.63 -8.39 9.09
CA LEU A 7 -2.25 -7.11 9.44
C LEU A 7 -1.27 -6.16 10.15
N TYR A 8 -0.43 -6.68 11.05
CA TYR A 8 0.60 -5.89 11.72
C TYR A 8 1.65 -5.33 10.73
N ILE A 9 2.10 -6.15 9.77
CA ILE A 9 3.05 -5.73 8.75
C ILE A 9 2.43 -4.65 7.85
N LEU A 10 1.17 -4.85 7.42
CA LEU A 10 0.44 -3.86 6.62
C LEU A 10 0.26 -2.54 7.37
N GLU A 11 -0.05 -2.61 8.67
CA GLU A 11 -0.18 -1.42 9.51
C GLU A 11 1.14 -0.66 9.66
N LEU A 12 2.25 -1.37 9.88
CA LEU A 12 3.57 -0.78 10.03
C LEU A 12 4.03 -0.11 8.73
N ILE A 13 3.91 -0.82 7.61
CA ILE A 13 4.34 -0.33 6.29
C ILE A 13 3.42 0.81 5.83
N GLY A 14 2.10 0.64 5.93
CA GLY A 14 1.13 1.68 5.59
C GLY A 14 1.28 2.93 6.46
N THR A 15 1.69 2.76 7.71
CA THR A 15 2.05 3.89 8.60
C THR A 15 3.29 4.61 8.07
N PHE A 16 4.31 3.90 7.59
CA PHE A 16 5.51 4.50 7.02
C PHE A 16 5.20 5.28 5.73
N THR A 17 4.39 4.71 4.83
CA THR A 17 3.98 5.33 3.56
C THR A 17 2.86 6.37 3.71
N CYS A 18 2.28 6.51 4.91
CA CYS A 18 1.11 7.35 5.18
C CYS A 18 -0.17 6.97 4.40
N THR A 19 -0.30 5.69 4.05
CA THR A 19 -1.50 5.12 3.43
C THR A 19 -2.39 4.38 4.42
N TRP A 20 -1.89 4.06 5.63
CA TRP A 20 -2.70 3.43 6.67
C TRP A 20 -3.69 4.43 7.30
N PRO A 21 -4.94 4.02 7.55
CA PRO A 21 -5.93 4.93 8.09
C PRO A 21 -5.63 5.40 9.51
N ILE A 22 -6.02 6.64 9.80
CA ILE A 22 -5.78 7.27 11.10
C ILE A 22 -6.91 6.91 12.05
N ASN A 23 -6.59 6.27 13.17
CA ASN A 23 -7.56 6.05 14.24
C ASN A 23 -7.94 7.40 14.92
N PRO A 24 -9.25 7.73 15.06
CA PRO A 24 -9.74 8.99 15.60
C PRO A 24 -9.51 9.13 17.10
N ASN A 25 -9.29 8.02 17.81
CA ASN A 25 -9.02 8.00 19.26
C ASN A 25 -7.56 8.38 19.60
N ILE A 26 -6.75 8.72 18.59
CA ILE A 26 -5.36 9.12 18.75
C ILE A 26 -5.26 10.60 19.16
N SER A 27 -4.19 10.96 19.90
CA SER A 27 -3.91 12.33 20.30
C SER A 27 -3.85 13.32 19.13
N LYS A 28 -4.42 14.52 19.31
CA LYS A 28 -4.44 15.60 18.29
C LYS A 28 -3.06 15.89 17.68
N ARG A 29 -1.98 15.81 18.48
CA ARG A 29 -0.60 16.02 18.01
C ARG A 29 -0.16 14.98 16.98
N ARG A 30 -0.49 13.70 17.17
CA ARG A 30 -0.11 12.63 16.24
C ARG A 30 -0.89 12.75 14.91
N ILE A 31 -2.13 13.22 14.96
CA ILE A 31 -2.92 13.54 13.74
C ILE A 31 -2.25 14.65 12.93
N ILE A 32 -1.84 15.74 13.60
CA ILE A 32 -1.13 16.86 12.95
C ILE A 32 0.18 16.37 12.33
N PHE A 33 0.99 15.63 13.09
CA PHE A 33 2.26 15.09 12.59
C PHE A 33 2.06 14.19 11.36
N ARG A 34 1.03 13.33 11.39
CA ARG A 34 0.69 12.46 10.25
C ARG A 34 0.30 13.27 9.02
N ASN A 35 -0.49 14.34 9.18
CA ASN A 35 -0.88 15.20 8.07
C ASN A 35 0.32 15.94 7.47
N ILE A 36 1.23 16.45 8.31
CA ILE A 36 2.47 17.08 7.84
C ILE A 36 3.31 16.07 7.06
N PHE A 37 3.47 14.85 7.58
CA PHE A 37 4.24 13.82 6.89
C PHE A 37 3.59 13.42 5.56
N TRP A 38 2.26 13.28 5.50
CA TRP A 38 1.55 13.01 4.24
C TRP A 38 1.76 14.13 3.21
N ILE A 39 1.69 15.41 3.63
CA ILE A 39 1.96 16.56 2.76
C ILE A 39 3.41 16.51 2.25
N PHE A 40 4.36 16.21 3.13
CA PHE A 40 5.75 16.05 2.74
C PHE A 40 5.94 14.91 1.73
N SER A 41 5.33 13.74 1.97
CA SER A 41 5.38 12.58 1.09
C SER A 41 4.82 12.89 -0.30
N ILE A 42 3.60 13.46 -0.38
CA ILE A 42 2.99 13.76 -1.68
C ILE A 42 3.76 14.85 -2.45
N LEU A 43 4.27 15.87 -1.76
CA LEU A 43 5.09 16.91 -2.39
C LEU A 43 6.38 16.34 -2.98
N ASN A 44 7.08 15.45 -2.27
CA ASN A 44 8.30 14.83 -2.79
C ASN A 44 8.03 13.98 -4.03
N VAL A 45 6.96 13.19 -4.02
CA VAL A 45 6.57 12.37 -5.18
C VAL A 45 6.19 13.25 -6.38
N ILE A 46 5.44 14.33 -6.17
CA ILE A 46 5.10 15.29 -7.23
C ILE A 46 6.36 15.98 -7.78
N LEU A 47 7.27 16.42 -6.91
CA LEU A 47 8.53 17.05 -7.34
C LEU A 47 9.36 16.08 -8.19
N LEU A 48 9.51 14.83 -7.76
CA LEU A 48 10.22 13.82 -8.54
C LEU A 48 9.52 13.52 -9.88
N MET A 49 8.19 13.44 -9.89
CA MET A 49 7.39 13.32 -11.12
C MET A 49 7.64 14.47 -12.09
N THR A 50 7.69 15.71 -11.60
CA THR A 50 7.98 16.87 -12.46
C THR A 50 9.41 16.83 -13.02
N SER A 51 10.37 16.39 -12.21
CA SER A 51 11.77 16.20 -12.63
C SER A 51 11.90 15.14 -13.74
N LEU A 52 11.17 14.03 -13.63
CA LEU A 52 11.13 12.99 -14.67
C LEU A 52 10.40 13.44 -15.94
N MET A 53 9.29 14.18 -15.82
CA MET A 53 8.60 14.78 -16.96
C MET A 53 9.52 15.70 -17.76
N LEU A 54 10.31 16.53 -17.06
CA LEU A 54 11.31 17.40 -17.70
C LEU A 54 12.41 16.57 -18.37
N ALA A 55 12.85 15.47 -17.75
CA ALA A 55 13.84 14.57 -18.33
C ALA A 55 13.35 13.95 -19.64
N VAL A 56 12.10 13.47 -19.70
CA VAL A 56 11.49 12.91 -20.92
C VAL A 56 11.49 13.93 -22.06
N VAL A 57 11.13 15.18 -21.76
CA VAL A 57 11.11 16.26 -22.76
C VAL A 57 12.53 16.61 -23.22
N TYR A 58 13.49 16.68 -22.29
CA TYR A 58 14.87 17.05 -22.58
C TYR A 58 15.62 15.97 -23.37
N PHE A 59 15.46 14.69 -23.00
CA PHE A 59 16.10 13.54 -23.62
C PHE A 59 15.21 12.84 -24.66
N ARG A 60 14.24 13.54 -25.25
CA ARG A 60 13.24 12.95 -26.18
C ARG A 60 13.83 12.18 -27.39
N ASN A 61 15.08 12.48 -27.76
CA ASN A 61 15.76 11.83 -28.87
C ASN A 61 16.40 10.49 -28.46
N ASP A 62 16.56 10.25 -27.16
CA ASP A 62 17.02 8.98 -26.60
C ASP A 62 15.80 8.15 -26.16
N ILE A 63 15.39 7.24 -27.05
CA ILE A 63 14.21 6.40 -26.85
C ILE A 63 14.36 5.53 -25.60
N LEU A 64 15.56 5.04 -25.31
CA LEU A 64 15.81 4.15 -24.17
C LEU A 64 15.64 4.91 -22.85
N MET A 65 16.25 6.10 -22.77
CA MET A 65 16.12 6.97 -21.59
C MET A 65 14.67 7.44 -21.40
N SER A 66 13.99 7.79 -22.48
CA SER A 66 12.58 8.21 -22.45
C SER A 66 11.66 7.07 -21.97
N LEU A 67 11.89 5.83 -22.40
CA LEU A 67 11.07 4.69 -21.97
C LEU A 67 11.31 4.35 -20.49
N LYS A 68 12.57 4.37 -20.06
CA LYS A 68 12.94 4.15 -18.65
C LYS A 68 12.26 5.19 -17.74
N THR A 69 12.45 6.48 -18.03
CA THR A 69 11.83 7.57 -17.27
C THR A 69 10.31 7.53 -17.30
N ALA A 70 9.69 7.15 -18.43
CA ALA A 70 8.24 6.94 -18.50
C ALA A 70 7.75 5.82 -17.58
N SER A 71 8.50 4.72 -17.47
CA SER A 71 8.16 3.64 -16.53
C SER A 71 8.27 4.07 -15.06
N GLU A 72 9.29 4.88 -14.73
CA GLU A 72 9.45 5.47 -13.40
C GLU A 72 8.28 6.40 -13.05
N MET A 73 7.82 7.20 -14.02
CA MET A 73 6.65 8.06 -13.82
C MET A 73 5.36 7.29 -13.57
N ALA A 74 5.15 6.16 -14.26
CA ALA A 74 3.97 5.32 -14.03
C ALA A 74 3.95 4.79 -12.59
N ALA A 75 5.09 4.35 -12.08
CA ALA A 75 5.22 3.86 -10.70
C ALA A 75 4.97 4.97 -9.66
N LEU A 76 5.45 6.20 -9.92
CA LEU A 76 5.16 7.32 -9.02
C LEU A 76 3.71 7.81 -9.11
N LEU A 77 3.08 7.70 -10.29
CA LEU A 77 1.65 7.99 -10.43
C LEU A 77 0.80 7.07 -9.56
N GLU A 78 1.13 5.77 -9.51
CA GLU A 78 0.49 4.80 -8.61
C GLU A 78 0.59 5.27 -7.15
N VAL A 79 1.78 5.69 -6.69
CA VAL A 79 1.97 6.24 -5.33
C VAL A 79 1.12 7.47 -5.06
N VAL A 80 1.02 8.41 -6.02
CA VAL A 80 0.17 9.59 -5.87
C VAL A 80 -1.30 9.18 -5.72
N LEU A 81 -1.76 8.25 -6.56
CA LEU A 81 -3.14 7.76 -6.51
C LEU A 81 -3.43 7.06 -5.17
N ASP A 82 -2.55 6.19 -4.70
CA ASP A 82 -2.69 5.51 -3.41
C ASP A 82 -2.76 6.51 -2.24
N LEU A 83 -1.85 7.48 -2.20
CA LEU A 83 -1.85 8.51 -1.17
C LEU A 83 -3.15 9.30 -1.14
N ILE A 84 -3.69 9.66 -2.30
CA ILE A 84 -4.94 10.42 -2.43
C ILE A 84 -6.14 9.55 -2.05
N LEU A 85 -6.23 8.33 -2.59
CA LEU A 85 -7.36 7.42 -2.35
C LEU A 85 -7.43 6.99 -0.89
N CYS A 86 -6.29 6.63 -0.28
CA CYS A 86 -6.22 6.29 1.14
C CYS A 86 -6.56 7.48 2.04
N LYS A 87 -6.19 8.71 1.64
CA LYS A 87 -6.53 9.91 2.39
C LYS A 87 -8.01 10.27 2.29
N TRP A 88 -8.58 10.17 1.09
CA TRP A 88 -9.98 10.48 0.81
C TRP A 88 -10.92 9.49 1.47
N ASN A 89 -10.66 8.19 1.32
CA ASN A 89 -11.47 7.11 1.89
C ASN A 89 -11.01 6.69 3.29
N ASN A 90 -10.29 7.56 4.01
CA ASN A 90 -9.67 7.23 5.29
C ASN A 90 -10.68 6.70 6.33
N SER A 91 -11.86 7.32 6.43
CA SER A 91 -12.91 6.87 7.37
C SER A 91 -13.43 5.47 7.03
N GLU A 92 -13.74 5.23 5.76
CA GLU A 92 -14.27 3.95 5.28
C GLU A 92 -13.23 2.84 5.44
N PHE A 93 -11.98 3.08 5.03
CA PHE A 93 -10.89 2.12 5.22
C PHE A 93 -10.67 1.80 6.70
N GLN A 94 -10.78 2.80 7.57
CA GLN A 94 -10.65 2.56 8.99
C GLN A 94 -11.73 1.63 9.52
N VAL A 95 -13.00 1.89 9.20
CA VAL A 95 -14.14 1.06 9.63
C VAL A 95 -13.97 -0.38 9.15
N LEU A 96 -13.62 -0.57 7.87
CA LEU A 96 -13.42 -1.89 7.29
C LEU A 96 -12.25 -2.65 7.93
N ILE A 97 -11.11 -2.00 8.15
CA ILE A 97 -9.95 -2.63 8.79
C ILE A 97 -10.26 -2.98 10.25
N GLU A 98 -11.01 -2.14 10.96
CA GLU A 98 -11.43 -2.39 12.33
C GLU A 98 -12.43 -3.57 12.41
N GLU A 99 -13.32 -3.72 11.42
CA GLU A 99 -14.17 -4.91 11.30
C GLU A 99 -13.34 -6.18 11.10
N VAL A 100 -12.32 -6.15 10.24
CA VAL A 100 -11.42 -7.30 10.03
C VAL A 100 -10.65 -7.62 11.32
N LYS A 101 -10.09 -6.62 12.00
CA LYS A 101 -9.32 -6.80 13.24
C LYS A 101 -10.19 -7.39 14.35
N SER A 102 -11.36 -6.81 14.58
CA SER A 102 -12.30 -7.28 15.61
C SER A 102 -12.80 -8.70 15.33
N PHE A 103 -13.08 -9.04 14.06
CA PHE A 103 -13.40 -10.41 13.67
C PHE A 103 -12.25 -11.36 13.97
N VAL A 104 -11.01 -11.01 13.60
CA VAL A 104 -9.83 -11.86 13.87
C VAL A 104 -9.63 -12.09 15.36
N GLU A 105 -10.03 -11.14 16.21
CA GLU A 105 -9.96 -11.27 17.67
C GLU A 105 -11.05 -12.15 18.27
N MET A 106 -12.29 -12.05 17.78
CA MET A 106 -13.46 -12.75 18.34
C MET A 106 -13.77 -14.10 17.68
N ALA A 107 -13.32 -14.33 16.45
CA ALA A 107 -13.67 -15.50 15.66
C ALA A 107 -13.08 -16.79 16.24
N ASN A 108 -13.82 -17.89 16.07
CA ASN A 108 -13.36 -19.21 16.49
C ASN A 108 -12.28 -19.79 15.55
N GLU A 109 -11.64 -20.89 15.95
CA GLU A 109 -10.57 -21.51 15.15
C GLU A 109 -11.02 -21.91 13.73
N TYR A 110 -12.28 -22.33 13.57
CA TYR A 110 -12.83 -22.71 12.28
C TYR A 110 -12.97 -21.51 11.32
N GLU A 111 -13.52 -20.41 11.81
CA GLU A 111 -13.68 -19.15 11.09
C GLU A 111 -12.31 -18.54 10.71
N ILE A 112 -11.37 -18.53 11.65
CA ILE A 112 -9.98 -18.09 11.40
C ILE A 112 -9.32 -18.97 10.34
N LYS A 113 -9.54 -20.29 10.37
CA LYS A 113 -8.98 -21.22 9.38
C LYS A 113 -9.50 -20.93 7.97
N ILE A 114 -10.78 -20.59 7.82
CA ILE A 114 -11.34 -20.19 6.52
C ILE A 114 -10.70 -18.89 6.04
N LEU A 115 -10.67 -17.85 6.87
CA LEU A 115 -10.06 -16.56 6.51
C LEU A 115 -8.57 -16.70 6.16
N GLN A 116 -7.83 -17.50 6.94
CA GLN A 116 -6.44 -17.80 6.67
C GLN A 116 -6.27 -18.57 5.35
N GLY A 117 -7.24 -19.42 4.97
CA GLY A 117 -7.27 -20.10 3.68
C GLY A 117 -7.31 -19.13 2.50
N TYR A 118 -8.17 -18.11 2.59
CA TYR A 118 -8.24 -17.03 1.60
C TYR A 118 -6.92 -16.27 1.49
N VAL A 119 -6.32 -15.88 2.62
CA VAL A 119 -5.05 -15.15 2.62
C VAL A 119 -3.89 -16.02 2.12
N ASN A 120 -3.87 -17.29 2.49
CA ASN A 120 -2.85 -18.25 2.03
C ASN A 120 -2.91 -18.48 0.52
N ARG A 121 -4.09 -18.36 -0.10
CA ARG A 121 -4.25 -18.47 -1.56
C ARG A 121 -3.40 -17.43 -2.31
N TYR A 122 -3.34 -16.21 -1.78
CA TYR A 122 -2.58 -15.10 -2.38
C TYR A 122 -1.17 -14.95 -1.83
N LYS A 123 -0.84 -15.65 -0.73
CA LYS A 123 0.47 -15.53 -0.06
C LYS A 123 1.67 -15.69 -0.98
N LYS A 124 1.66 -16.69 -1.88
CA LYS A 124 2.78 -16.91 -2.81
C LYS A 124 2.93 -15.72 -3.77
N PHE A 125 1.81 -15.26 -4.32
CA PHE A 125 1.76 -14.10 -5.21
C PHE A 125 2.27 -12.84 -4.50
N PHE A 126 1.72 -12.52 -3.32
CA PHE A 126 2.18 -11.36 -2.53
C PHE A 126 3.66 -11.43 -2.18
N SER A 127 4.15 -12.60 -1.78
CA SER A 127 5.57 -12.79 -1.48
C SER A 127 6.45 -12.52 -2.70
N THR A 128 6.09 -13.06 -3.86
CA THR A 128 6.86 -12.86 -5.10
C THR A 128 6.84 -11.40 -5.55
N VAL A 129 5.67 -10.76 -5.52
CA VAL A 129 5.52 -9.34 -5.89
C VAL A 129 6.32 -8.46 -4.92
N SER A 130 6.17 -8.65 -3.60
CA SER A 130 6.91 -7.88 -2.59
C SER A 130 8.43 -8.00 -2.78
N MET A 131 8.92 -9.22 -3.05
CA MET A 131 10.34 -9.45 -3.32
C MET A 131 10.81 -8.69 -4.57
N GLY A 132 9.98 -8.66 -5.63
CA GLY A 132 10.26 -7.88 -6.84
C GLY A 132 10.37 -6.38 -6.57
N TYR A 133 9.40 -5.80 -5.86
CA TYR A 133 9.41 -4.37 -5.50
C TYR A 133 10.60 -4.01 -4.60
N ILE A 134 10.89 -4.81 -3.56
CA ILE A 134 12.03 -4.57 -2.65
C ILE A 134 13.36 -4.71 -3.40
N SER A 135 13.52 -5.74 -4.24
CA SER A 135 14.72 -5.91 -5.05
C SER A 135 14.93 -4.73 -5.99
N THR A 136 13.86 -4.25 -6.64
CA THR A 136 13.91 -3.08 -7.53
C THR A 136 14.33 -1.84 -6.75
N ALA A 137 13.76 -1.62 -5.56
CA ALA A 137 14.10 -0.49 -4.71
C ALA A 137 15.59 -0.46 -4.32
N ILE A 138 16.14 -1.63 -3.97
CA ILE A 138 17.56 -1.79 -3.66
C ILE A 138 18.40 -1.51 -4.90
N SER A 139 18.04 -2.09 -6.06
CA SER A 139 18.75 -1.87 -7.31
C SER A 139 18.80 -0.40 -7.72
N PHE A 140 17.68 0.33 -7.65
CA PHE A 140 17.63 1.76 -7.95
C PHE A 140 18.43 2.59 -6.95
N SER A 141 18.30 2.27 -5.65
CA SER A 141 19.03 2.99 -4.59
C SER A 141 20.55 2.82 -4.68
N LEU A 142 21.03 1.70 -5.22
CA LEU A 142 22.45 1.41 -5.39
C LEU A 142 22.96 1.65 -6.82
N MET A 143 22.08 1.94 -7.78
CA MET A 143 22.43 2.16 -9.19
C MET A 143 23.59 3.16 -9.38
N PRO A 144 23.68 4.28 -8.64
CA PRO A 144 24.79 5.23 -8.79
C PRO A 144 26.18 4.67 -8.44
N LEU A 145 26.27 3.54 -7.73
CA LEU A 145 27.54 2.89 -7.39
C LEU A 145 28.08 2.02 -8.53
N PHE A 146 27.18 1.57 -9.42
CA PHE A 146 27.49 0.62 -10.49
C PHE A 146 27.39 1.23 -11.89
N SER A 147 26.80 2.42 -12.01
CA SER A 147 26.56 3.12 -13.28
C SER A 147 27.21 4.50 -13.29
N ALA A 148 27.29 5.13 -14.46
CA ALA A 148 27.75 6.52 -14.61
C ALA A 148 26.72 7.55 -14.10
N GLN A 149 25.53 7.10 -13.71
CA GLN A 149 24.46 7.93 -13.17
C GLN A 149 24.83 8.46 -11.78
N LYS A 150 24.63 9.76 -11.53
CA LYS A 150 24.97 10.40 -10.24
C LYS A 150 23.89 10.22 -9.18
N LEU A 151 22.62 10.17 -9.56
CA LEU A 151 21.48 10.10 -8.65
C LEU A 151 20.70 8.79 -8.85
N PRO A 152 19.92 8.32 -7.88
CA PRO A 152 19.16 7.06 -8.01
C PRO A 152 18.07 7.07 -9.10
N ALA A 153 17.58 8.25 -9.48
CA ALA A 153 16.55 8.43 -10.51
C ALA A 153 17.06 9.40 -11.57
N ASP A 154 16.64 9.20 -12.82
CA ASP A 154 17.14 9.91 -14.00
C ASP A 154 16.43 11.25 -14.28
N GLY A 155 15.85 11.84 -13.23
CA GLY A 155 15.18 13.13 -13.30
C GLY A 155 16.13 14.27 -13.66
N TRP A 156 15.65 15.21 -14.46
CA TRP A 156 16.39 16.40 -14.84
C TRP A 156 16.07 17.54 -13.87
N LEU A 157 17.11 18.11 -13.27
CA LEU A 157 16.99 19.22 -12.33
C LEU A 157 17.52 20.53 -12.96
N PRO A 158 16.79 21.65 -12.85
CA PRO A 158 17.19 22.93 -13.44
C PRO A 158 18.29 23.66 -12.65
N PHE A 159 18.91 23.02 -11.65
CA PHE A 159 19.91 23.62 -10.77
C PHE A 159 21.10 22.67 -10.56
N SER A 160 22.25 23.24 -10.23
CA SER A 160 23.48 22.46 -10.04
C SER A 160 23.41 21.59 -8.79
N THR A 161 23.79 20.32 -8.93
CA THR A 161 23.95 19.34 -7.84
C THR A 161 25.41 19.19 -7.41
N GLU A 162 26.30 20.09 -7.83
CA GLU A 162 27.73 20.04 -7.50
C GLU A 162 28.04 20.23 -6.01
N PRO A 163 27.34 21.12 -5.26
CA PRO A 163 27.58 21.25 -3.83
C PRO A 163 27.18 19.97 -3.10
N PHE A 164 28.10 19.39 -2.33
CA PHE A 164 27.92 18.11 -1.65
C PHE A 164 26.65 18.07 -0.77
N GLY A 165 26.33 19.16 -0.06
CA GLY A 165 25.12 19.23 0.75
C GLY A 165 23.82 19.11 -0.06
N ILE A 166 23.76 19.76 -1.23
CA ILE A 166 22.61 19.69 -2.13
C ILE A 166 22.48 18.28 -2.71
N TYR A 167 23.60 17.70 -3.14
CA TYR A 167 23.67 16.33 -3.63
C TYR A 167 23.11 15.33 -2.60
N CYS A 168 23.56 15.40 -1.34
CA CYS A 168 23.08 14.51 -0.29
C CYS A 168 21.56 14.63 -0.08
N ILE A 169 21.02 15.85 -0.02
CA ILE A 169 19.59 16.07 0.20
C ILE A 169 18.76 15.43 -0.92
N ILE A 170 19.15 15.64 -2.19
CA ILE A 170 18.45 15.07 -3.35
C ILE A 170 18.57 13.55 -3.36
N TYR A 171 19.75 13.01 -3.05
CA TYR A 171 19.97 11.57 -2.98
C TYR A 171 19.04 10.93 -1.94
N PHE A 172 18.99 11.48 -0.71
CA PHE A 172 18.09 11.01 0.33
C PHE A 172 16.62 11.12 -0.09
N ASN A 173 16.25 12.20 -0.78
CA ASN A 173 14.90 12.40 -1.28
C ASN A 173 14.51 11.34 -2.32
N HIS A 174 15.39 11.05 -3.28
CA HIS A 174 15.17 10.02 -4.28
C HIS A 174 15.05 8.63 -3.65
N VAL A 175 15.97 8.27 -2.75
CA VAL A 175 15.90 6.98 -2.02
C VAL A 175 14.61 6.88 -1.21
N TYR A 176 14.20 7.96 -0.55
CA TYR A 176 12.93 8.00 0.16
C TYR A 176 11.74 7.74 -0.78
N CYS A 177 11.67 8.41 -1.94
CA CYS A 177 10.61 8.19 -2.92
C CYS A 177 10.63 6.75 -3.46
N ILE A 178 11.81 6.19 -3.76
CA ILE A 178 11.97 4.81 -4.23
C ILE A 178 11.46 3.80 -3.19
N LEU A 179 11.85 3.97 -1.92
CA LEU A 179 11.36 3.13 -0.83
C LEU A 179 9.85 3.29 -0.63
N GLN A 180 9.34 4.52 -0.76
CA GLN A 180 7.92 4.78 -0.67
C GLN A 180 7.15 4.04 -1.78
N THR A 181 7.62 4.10 -3.04
CA THR A 181 7.06 3.33 -4.15
C THR A 181 7.08 1.84 -3.88
N ALA A 182 8.21 1.31 -3.39
CA ALA A 182 8.36 -0.10 -3.06
C ALA A 182 7.36 -0.61 -2.02
N PHE A 183 6.97 0.28 -1.10
CA PHE A 183 6.07 -0.04 -0.01
C PHE A 183 4.59 0.29 -0.31
N CYS A 184 4.28 1.08 -1.33
CA CYS A 184 2.89 1.37 -1.69
C CYS A 184 2.13 0.13 -2.18
N ILE A 185 2.81 -0.89 -2.75
CA ILE A 185 2.22 -2.19 -3.10
C ILE A 185 1.47 -2.89 -1.93
N PHE A 186 1.79 -2.53 -0.67
CA PHE A 186 1.08 -3.05 0.51
C PHE A 186 -0.33 -2.47 0.66
N VAL A 187 -0.65 -1.36 0.00
CA VAL A 187 -2.00 -0.83 -0.15
C VAL A 187 -2.86 -1.83 -0.93
N ASP A 188 -2.37 -2.31 -2.07
CA ASP A 188 -3.06 -3.34 -2.84
C ASP A 188 -3.29 -4.62 -2.03
N PHE A 189 -2.30 -5.05 -1.25
CA PHE A 189 -2.49 -6.21 -0.38
C PHE A 189 -3.55 -5.97 0.69
N THR A 190 -3.61 -4.76 1.24
CA THR A 190 -4.67 -4.37 2.19
C THR A 190 -6.04 -4.46 1.50
N ILE A 191 -6.17 -3.92 0.29
CA ILE A 191 -7.40 -3.97 -0.50
C ILE A 191 -7.82 -5.43 -0.78
N VAL A 192 -6.90 -6.29 -1.19
CA VAL A 192 -7.21 -7.71 -1.45
C VAL A 192 -7.67 -8.44 -0.18
N ILE A 193 -7.10 -8.12 0.98
CA ILE A 193 -7.58 -8.69 2.26
C ILE A 193 -8.98 -8.18 2.58
N LEU A 194 -9.25 -6.90 2.39
CA LEU A 194 -10.59 -6.32 2.58
C LEU A 194 -11.63 -6.98 1.67
N PHE A 195 -11.28 -7.30 0.43
CA PHE A 195 -12.17 -8.07 -0.47
C PHE A 195 -12.29 -9.54 -0.10
N SER A 196 -11.23 -10.16 0.40
CA SER A 196 -11.23 -11.56 0.81
C SER A 196 -12.06 -11.81 2.07
N PHE A 197 -12.17 -10.81 2.93
CA PHE A 197 -12.88 -10.88 4.20
C PHE A 197 -14.39 -11.19 4.07
N PRO A 198 -15.20 -10.42 3.32
CA PRO A 198 -16.62 -10.74 3.14
C PRO A 198 -16.80 -12.08 2.43
N ALA A 199 -15.94 -12.44 1.48
CA ALA A 199 -15.96 -13.75 0.82
C ALA A 199 -15.77 -14.89 1.84
N ALA A 200 -14.79 -14.75 2.75
CA ALA A 200 -14.58 -15.72 3.82
C ALA A 200 -15.79 -15.81 4.78
N LYS A 201 -16.41 -14.68 5.14
CA LYS A 201 -17.63 -14.66 5.97
C LYS A 201 -18.81 -15.33 5.26
N LEU A 202 -18.98 -15.13 3.96
CA LEU A 202 -20.02 -15.81 3.17
C LEU A 202 -19.80 -17.33 3.12
N ASP A 203 -18.55 -17.80 3.04
CA ASP A 203 -18.25 -19.23 3.10
C ASP A 203 -18.53 -19.85 4.48
N VAL A 204 -18.19 -19.14 5.55
CA VAL A 204 -18.58 -19.53 6.92
C VAL A 204 -20.10 -19.64 7.01
N LEU A 205 -20.82 -18.63 6.51
CA LEU A 205 -22.27 -18.60 6.54
C LEU A 205 -22.91 -19.71 5.71
N ARG A 206 -22.36 -20.00 4.53
CA ARG A 206 -22.77 -21.12 3.69
C ARG A 206 -22.62 -22.44 4.42
N SER A 207 -21.53 -22.61 5.18
CA SER A 207 -21.33 -23.79 6.02
C SER A 207 -22.37 -23.89 7.13
N LYS A 208 -22.66 -22.78 7.83
CA LYS A 208 -23.75 -22.71 8.84
C LYS A 208 -25.09 -23.10 8.23
N LEU A 209 -25.46 -22.51 7.09
CA LEU A 209 -26.71 -22.78 6.35
C LEU A 209 -26.89 -24.26 5.97
N ARG A 210 -25.82 -24.96 5.59
CA ARG A 210 -25.88 -26.40 5.26
C ARG A 210 -26.21 -27.30 6.45
N HIS A 211 -25.97 -26.82 7.68
CA HIS A 211 -26.20 -27.57 8.92
C HIS A 211 -27.34 -26.95 9.74
N VAL A 212 -28.19 -26.14 9.11
CA VAL A 212 -29.36 -25.54 9.76
C VAL A 212 -30.42 -26.61 9.98
N ASN A 213 -30.79 -26.80 11.25
CA ASN A 213 -31.83 -27.75 11.64
C ASN A 213 -33.11 -27.06 12.14
N ASN A 214 -33.07 -25.74 12.40
CA ASN A 214 -34.15 -24.99 13.05
C ASN A 214 -34.47 -23.69 12.28
N TYR A 215 -35.72 -23.23 12.38
CA TYR A 215 -36.16 -21.99 11.73
C TYR A 215 -35.42 -20.75 12.26
N ASP A 216 -35.18 -20.65 13.57
CA ASP A 216 -34.49 -19.51 14.18
C ASP A 216 -33.04 -19.38 13.69
N THR A 217 -32.34 -20.50 13.49
CA THR A 217 -30.97 -20.50 12.95
C THR A 217 -30.95 -20.16 11.46
N LEU A 218 -31.99 -20.52 10.70
CA LEU A 218 -32.19 -20.07 9.32
C LEU A 218 -32.35 -18.54 9.24
N VAL A 219 -33.25 -17.98 10.06
CA VAL A 219 -33.50 -16.53 10.11
C VAL A 219 -32.24 -15.77 10.53
N SER A 220 -31.49 -16.28 11.51
CA SER A 220 -30.20 -15.70 11.91
C SER A 220 -29.19 -15.69 10.77
N CYS A 221 -29.07 -16.79 10.02
CA CYS A 221 -28.17 -16.85 8.86
C CYS A 221 -28.57 -15.86 7.75
N ILE A 222 -29.87 -15.68 7.49
CA ILE A 222 -30.36 -14.72 6.50
C ILE A 222 -30.01 -13.29 6.92
N LYS A 223 -30.18 -12.96 8.21
CA LYS A 223 -29.78 -11.64 8.76
C LYS A 223 -28.27 -11.41 8.67
N GLU A 224 -27.44 -12.41 8.96
CA GLU A 224 -25.98 -12.33 8.77
C GLU A 224 -25.62 -12.11 7.30
N HIS A 225 -26.30 -12.78 6.35
CA HIS A 225 -26.09 -12.59 4.92
C HIS A 225 -26.37 -11.16 4.47
N GLN A 226 -27.53 -10.63 4.86
CA GLN A 226 -27.97 -9.25 4.57
C GLN A 226 -26.94 -8.24 5.09
N LYS A 227 -26.50 -8.41 6.34
CA LYS A 227 -25.46 -7.56 6.95
C LYS A 227 -24.13 -7.59 6.18
N ILE A 228 -23.71 -8.73 5.67
CA ILE A 228 -22.44 -8.84 4.91
C ILE A 228 -22.54 -8.13 3.56
N ILE A 229 -23.71 -8.16 2.90
CA ILE A 229 -23.93 -7.53 1.59
C ILE A 229 -24.25 -6.03 1.74
N GLY A 230 -24.57 -5.57 2.95
CA GLY A 230 -24.99 -4.18 3.20
C GLY A 230 -26.43 -3.90 2.75
N ILE A 231 -27.29 -4.92 2.80
CA ILE A 231 -28.74 -4.86 2.53
C ILE A 231 -29.51 -4.93 3.85
#